data_AF-E0VSV8-F1
#
_entry.id   AF-E0VSV8-F1
#
_cell.length_a   1.000
_cell.length_b   1.000
_cell.length_c   1.000
_cell.angle_alpha   90.00
_cell.angle_beta   90.00
_cell.angle_gamma   90.00
#
_symmetry.space_group_name_H-M   'P 1'
#
loop_
_entity.id
_entity.type
_entity.pdbx_description
1 polymer ?
#
loop_
_entity_poly.entity_id
_entity_poly.type
_entity_poly.pdbx_seq_one_letter_code
_entity_poly.pdbx_strand_id
1 'polypeptide(L)'
;MPDLLDRIYCSEQIHIPPTFPYIMKLYCKAAIRTQPYDLLKWSAAYFRALANGEEPPVKERIEFPPYDSPSGLTPGYIKMLINQFGKDPETMISAQTLFKKWSDVSLQEMLLIKLIALLGAVTSINWVQFVGVCAGFISNTLSQTMILICELFTEEPEGGMATIPFCNFKKNITNFFI
;
A
#
# COMPACT_ATOMS: atom_id res chain seq x y z
N MET A 1 8.81 -46.88 23.72
CA MET A 1 9.54 -45.98 24.64
C MET A 1 9.13 -44.57 24.25
N PRO A 2 8.27 -43.88 25.01
CA PRO A 2 7.90 -42.50 24.69
C PRO A 2 9.17 -41.64 24.73
N ASP A 3 9.29 -40.74 23.76
CA ASP A 3 10.50 -39.99 23.46
C ASP A 3 10.90 -39.10 24.65
N LEU A 4 12.19 -39.05 24.96
CA LEU A 4 12.70 -38.32 26.14
C LEU A 4 12.38 -36.81 26.06
N LEU A 5 12.18 -36.30 24.85
CA LEU A 5 11.78 -34.93 24.54
C LEU A 5 10.38 -34.58 25.07
N ASP A 6 9.41 -35.50 25.03
CA ASP A 6 8.04 -35.26 25.53
C ASP A 6 7.98 -35.12 27.06
N ARG A 7 9.01 -35.56 27.78
CA ARG A 7 9.09 -35.47 29.25
C ARG A 7 9.72 -34.17 29.76
N ILE A 8 10.43 -33.42 28.92
CA ILE A 8 11.14 -32.20 29.32
C ILE A 8 10.29 -30.95 29.11
N TYR A 9 9.37 -30.98 28.14
CA TYR A 9 8.48 -29.86 27.81
C TYR A 9 7.07 -30.14 28.30
N CYS A 10 6.63 -29.43 29.34
CA CYS A 10 5.24 -29.46 29.80
C CYS A 10 4.49 -28.26 29.18
N SER A 11 3.31 -28.47 28.61
CA SER A 11 2.49 -27.39 28.03
C SER A 11 2.14 -26.29 29.06
N GLU A 12 2.08 -26.65 30.34
CA GLU A 12 1.85 -25.77 31.48
C GLU A 12 2.98 -24.74 31.68
N GLN A 13 4.18 -25.01 31.17
CA GLN A 13 5.32 -24.07 31.22
C GLN A 13 5.26 -23.01 30.12
N ILE A 14 4.43 -23.20 29.09
CA ILE A 14 4.30 -22.28 27.96
C ILE A 14 3.17 -21.29 28.26
N HIS A 15 3.52 -20.16 28.86
CA HIS A 15 2.55 -19.09 29.12
C HIS A 15 2.33 -18.22 27.87
N ILE A 16 1.28 -18.53 27.10
CA ILE A 16 0.89 -17.75 25.92
C ILE A 16 0.04 -16.54 26.36
N PRO A 17 0.44 -15.29 26.06
CA PRO A 17 -0.40 -14.13 26.35
C PRO A 17 -1.77 -14.23 25.66
N PRO A 18 -2.89 -13.88 26.32
CA PRO A 18 -4.24 -14.08 25.78
C PRO A 18 -4.51 -13.29 24.49
N THR A 19 -3.78 -12.18 24.27
CA THR A 19 -3.90 -11.34 23.08
C THR A 19 -3.08 -11.86 21.89
N PHE A 20 -2.09 -12.74 22.12
CA PHE A 20 -1.15 -13.18 21.09
C PHE A 20 -1.84 -13.87 19.89
N PRO A 21 -2.78 -14.83 20.09
CA PRO A 21 -3.48 -15.46 18.97
C PRO A 21 -4.26 -14.45 18.10
N TYR A 22 -4.84 -13.42 18.73
CA TYR A 22 -5.57 -12.38 18.02
C TYR A 22 -4.65 -11.51 17.16
N ILE A 23 -3.50 -11.09 17.71
CA ILE A 23 -2.49 -10.32 16.97
C ILE A 23 -1.98 -11.12 15.77
N MET A 24 -1.66 -12.40 15.95
CA MET A 24 -1.23 -13.27 14.86
C MET A 24 -2.31 -13.43 13.78
N LYS A 25 -3.59 -13.56 14.17
CA LYS A 25 -4.70 -13.61 13.22
C LYS A 25 -4.81 -12.34 12.38
N LEU A 26 -4.67 -11.16 12.99
CA LEU A 26 -4.71 -9.88 12.26
C LEU A 26 -3.52 -9.73 11.32
N TYR A 27 -2.32 -10.06 11.79
CA TYR A 27 -1.10 -10.06 10.99
C TYR A 27 -1.23 -10.97 9.76
N CYS A 28 -1.67 -12.23 9.94
CA CYS A 28 -1.84 -13.16 8.82
C CYS A 28 -2.88 -12.65 7.81
N LYS A 29 -4.00 -12.08 8.27
CA LYS A 29 -5.00 -11.46 7.38
C LYS A 29 -4.41 -10.30 6.58
N ALA A 30 -3.61 -9.46 7.23
CA ALA A 30 -2.95 -8.33 6.60
C ALA A 30 -1.92 -8.78 5.55
N ALA A 31 -1.13 -9.81 5.85
CA ALA A 31 -0.16 -10.39 4.93
C ALA A 31 -0.85 -10.99 3.69
N ILE A 32 -1.93 -11.76 3.91
CA ILE A 32 -2.72 -12.37 2.82
C ILE A 32 -3.33 -11.28 1.91
N ARG A 33 -3.84 -10.19 2.47
CA ARG A 33 -4.41 -9.09 1.67
C ARG A 33 -3.34 -8.36 0.88
N THR A 34 -2.19 -8.11 1.50
CA THR A 34 -1.16 -7.24 0.94
C THR A 34 -0.33 -7.95 -0.12
N GLN A 35 -0.07 -9.26 0.05
CA GLN A 35 0.83 -10.05 -0.80
C GLN A 35 2.20 -9.33 -0.97
N PRO A 36 2.92 -9.03 0.13
CA PRO A 36 4.20 -8.34 0.04
C PRO A 36 5.25 -9.20 -0.65
N TYR A 37 6.11 -8.58 -1.47
CA TYR A 37 7.19 -9.28 -2.16
C TYR A 37 8.23 -9.84 -1.17
N ASP A 38 8.62 -9.03 -0.19
CA ASP A 38 9.46 -9.44 0.94
C ASP A 38 8.63 -9.37 2.21
N LEU A 39 8.18 -10.55 2.66
CA LEU A 39 7.38 -10.71 3.86
C LEU A 39 8.13 -10.23 5.10
N LEU A 40 9.42 -10.54 5.26
CA LEU A 40 10.16 -10.22 6.49
C LEU A 40 10.30 -8.71 6.67
N LYS A 41 10.69 -8.02 5.59
CA LYS A 41 10.80 -6.55 5.59
C LYS A 41 9.45 -5.89 5.86
N TRP A 42 8.39 -6.37 5.20
CA TRP A 42 7.04 -5.89 5.40
C TRP A 42 6.55 -6.13 6.83
N SER A 43 6.84 -7.30 7.43
CA SER A 43 6.44 -7.61 8.81
C SER A 43 7.11 -6.69 9.82
N ALA A 44 8.38 -6.34 9.60
CA ALA A 44 9.07 -5.36 10.43
C ALA A 44 8.39 -3.98 10.34
N ALA A 45 7.98 -3.56 9.15
CA ALA A 45 7.24 -2.31 8.95
C ALA A 45 5.84 -2.37 9.60
N TYR A 46 5.13 -3.48 9.44
CA TYR A 46 3.80 -3.72 10.01
C TYR A 46 3.81 -3.58 11.54
N PHE A 47 4.68 -4.34 12.23
CA PHE A 47 4.73 -4.28 13.69
C PHE A 47 5.29 -2.95 14.22
N ARG A 48 6.21 -2.31 13.48
CA ARG A 48 6.70 -0.97 13.83
C ARG A 48 5.58 0.07 13.74
N ALA A 49 4.76 0.03 12.71
CA ALA A 49 3.61 0.91 12.57
C ALA A 49 2.63 0.71 13.74
N LEU A 50 2.29 -0.54 14.07
CA LEU A 50 1.43 -0.85 15.21
C LEU A 50 2.01 -0.36 16.55
N ALA A 51 3.32 -0.54 16.77
CA ALA A 51 3.99 -0.08 17.98
C ALA A 51 3.99 1.45 18.11
N ASN A 52 4.03 2.16 16.98
CA ASN A 52 3.96 3.62 16.93
C ASN A 52 2.53 4.18 16.93
N GLY A 53 1.50 3.33 16.87
CA GLY A 53 0.11 3.78 16.67
C GLY A 53 -0.16 4.36 15.28
N GLU A 54 0.69 4.06 14.30
CA GLU A 54 0.53 4.43 12.90
C GLU A 54 -0.31 3.38 12.14
N GLU A 55 -0.93 3.80 11.04
CA GLU A 55 -1.59 2.86 10.13
C GLU A 55 -0.55 1.96 9.44
N PRO A 56 -0.66 0.62 9.55
CA PRO A 56 0.28 -0.29 8.93
C PRO A 56 0.12 -0.32 7.40
N PRO A 57 1.18 -0.69 6.64
CA PRO A 57 1.15 -0.75 5.18
C PRO A 57 0.35 -1.97 4.68
N VAL A 58 -0.98 -1.92 4.80
CA VAL A 58 -1.88 -3.05 4.53
C VAL A 58 -2.89 -2.69 3.43
N LYS A 59 -3.01 -3.52 2.40
CA LYS A 59 -4.06 -3.35 1.39
C LYS A 59 -5.45 -3.55 1.99
N GLU A 60 -6.43 -2.81 1.49
CA GLU A 60 -7.83 -2.96 1.89
C GLU A 60 -8.42 -4.32 1.50
N ARG A 61 -7.99 -4.88 0.38
CA ARG A 61 -8.44 -6.16 -0.15
C ARG A 61 -7.30 -6.84 -0.89
N ILE A 62 -7.45 -8.14 -1.10
CA ILE A 62 -6.59 -8.89 -2.02
C ILE A 62 -7.01 -8.54 -3.45
N GLU A 63 -6.04 -8.22 -4.30
CA GLU A 63 -6.29 -7.92 -5.70
C GLU A 63 -6.56 -9.22 -6.47
N PHE A 64 -7.67 -9.25 -7.22
CA PHE A 64 -8.03 -10.37 -8.07
C PHE A 64 -8.52 -9.88 -9.44
N PRO A 65 -7.92 -10.35 -10.55
CA PRO A 65 -6.78 -11.28 -10.62
C PRO A 65 -5.50 -10.67 -10.02
N PRO A 66 -4.49 -11.49 -9.65
CA PRO A 66 -3.20 -10.99 -9.20
C PRO A 66 -2.60 -10.06 -10.26
N TYR A 67 -2.13 -8.89 -9.83
CA TYR A 67 -1.53 -7.93 -10.74
C TYR A 67 -0.10 -8.37 -11.07
N ASP A 68 0.13 -8.80 -12.31
CA ASP A 68 1.45 -9.21 -12.78
C ASP A 68 2.26 -7.97 -13.23
N SER A 69 2.98 -7.37 -12.28
CA SER A 69 3.86 -6.24 -12.52
C SER A 69 5.29 -6.64 -12.15
N PRO A 70 6.26 -6.59 -13.08
CA PRO A 70 7.67 -6.91 -12.78
C PRO A 70 8.27 -5.98 -11.72
N SER A 71 7.64 -4.84 -11.46
CA SER A 71 8.04 -3.88 -10.43
C SER A 71 7.38 -4.09 -9.06
N GLY A 72 6.34 -4.93 -9.00
CA GLY A 72 5.51 -5.12 -7.80
C GLY A 72 4.53 -3.99 -7.50
N LEU A 73 4.57 -2.86 -8.23
CA LEU A 73 3.60 -1.78 -8.08
C LEU A 73 2.24 -2.21 -8.64
N THR A 74 1.18 -2.04 -7.84
CA THR A 74 -0.19 -2.43 -8.17
C THR A 74 -1.19 -1.34 -7.78
N PRO A 75 -2.40 -1.30 -8.39
CA PRO A 75 -3.46 -0.37 -7.99
C PRO A 75 -3.77 -0.38 -6.49
N GLY A 76 -3.83 -1.56 -5.87
CA GLY A 76 -4.10 -1.73 -4.45
C GLY A 76 -3.03 -1.11 -3.55
N TYR A 77 -1.76 -1.11 -3.98
CA TYR A 77 -0.71 -0.38 -3.26
C TYR A 77 -0.88 1.13 -3.37
N ILE A 78 -1.23 1.63 -4.56
CA ILE A 78 -1.51 3.07 -4.72
C ILE A 78 -2.71 3.47 -3.87
N LYS A 79 -3.79 2.68 -3.87
CA LYS A 79 -4.99 2.92 -3.04
C LYS A 79 -4.64 2.96 -1.54
N MET A 80 -3.82 2.01 -1.08
CA MET A 80 -3.32 2.01 0.30
C MET A 80 -2.56 3.30 0.62
N LEU A 81 -1.67 3.76 -0.26
CA LEU A 81 -0.95 5.03 -0.04
C LEU A 81 -1.90 6.25 -0.07
N ILE A 82 -2.92 6.25 -0.94
CA ILE A 82 -3.94 7.30 -1.00
C ILE A 82 -4.69 7.38 0.32
N ASN A 83 -5.01 6.25 0.95
CA ASN A 83 -5.66 6.25 2.25
C ASN A 83 -4.78 6.82 3.36
N GLN A 84 -3.46 6.60 3.28
CA GLN A 84 -2.50 7.13 4.27
C GLN A 84 -2.21 8.63 4.11
N PHE A 85 -2.08 9.13 2.88
CA PHE A 85 -1.73 10.53 2.60
C PHE A 85 -2.94 11.42 2.32
N GLY A 86 -4.11 10.84 2.09
CA GLY A 86 -5.34 11.53 1.71
C GLY A 86 -5.48 11.78 0.21
N LYS A 87 -6.57 12.47 -0.14
CA LYS A 87 -7.01 12.75 -1.52
C LYS A 87 -7.01 14.25 -1.87
N ASP A 88 -6.35 15.09 -1.07
CA ASP A 88 -6.30 16.53 -1.35
C ASP A 88 -5.21 16.84 -2.39
N PRO A 89 -5.54 17.53 -3.51
CA PRO A 89 -4.56 17.83 -4.56
C PRO A 89 -3.50 18.85 -4.18
N GLU A 90 -3.70 19.59 -3.09
CA GLU A 90 -2.69 20.48 -2.51
C GLU A 90 -1.72 19.73 -1.57
N THR A 91 -1.92 18.43 -1.35
CA THR A 91 -1.03 17.63 -0.50
C THR A 91 0.36 17.56 -1.11
N MET A 92 1.31 18.18 -0.43
CA MET A 92 2.73 18.08 -0.71
C MET A 92 3.38 17.09 0.27
N ILE A 93 4.05 16.09 -0.28
CA ILE A 93 4.81 15.13 0.53
C ILE A 93 6.32 15.30 0.30
N SER A 94 7.10 15.10 1.36
CA SER A 94 8.55 15.07 1.22
C SER A 94 8.99 13.79 0.52
N ALA A 95 10.03 13.87 -0.30
CA ALA A 95 10.62 12.69 -0.92
C ALA A 95 11.01 11.63 0.13
N GLN A 96 11.58 12.05 1.26
CA GLN A 96 12.00 11.15 2.34
C GLN A 96 10.84 10.33 2.93
N THR A 97 9.70 10.98 3.17
CA THR A 97 8.50 10.30 3.66
C THR A 97 8.01 9.26 2.66
N LEU A 98 8.01 9.62 1.36
CA LEU A 98 7.61 8.73 0.29
C LEU A 98 8.55 7.53 0.16
N PHE A 99 9.87 7.74 0.19
CA PHE A 99 10.87 6.67 0.18
C PHE A 99 10.69 5.71 1.34
N LYS A 100 10.45 6.23 2.55
CA LYS A 100 10.20 5.41 3.73
C LYS A 100 8.97 4.51 3.52
N LYS A 101 7.82 5.11 3.17
CA LYS A 101 6.56 4.36 2.96
C LYS A 101 6.66 3.38 1.79
N TRP A 102 7.40 3.72 0.74
CA TRP A 102 7.66 2.83 -0.40
C TRP A 102 8.51 1.62 0.00
N SER A 103 9.53 1.86 0.82
CA SER A 103 10.44 0.82 1.32
C SER A 103 9.75 -0.12 2.32
N ASP A 104 8.84 0.40 3.15
CA ASP A 104 8.00 -0.36 4.10
C ASP A 104 7.11 -1.41 3.41
N VAL A 105 6.81 -1.20 2.12
CA VAL A 105 5.99 -2.08 1.28
C VAL A 105 6.85 -3.03 0.44
N SER A 106 8.18 -2.95 0.56
CA SER A 106 9.14 -3.76 -0.18
C SER A 106 9.10 -3.55 -1.70
N LEU A 107 8.73 -2.35 -2.16
CA LEU A 107 8.78 -1.97 -3.57
C LEU A 107 10.19 -1.51 -3.98
N GLN A 108 10.49 -1.61 -5.29
CA GLN A 108 11.79 -1.24 -5.83
C GLN A 108 12.05 0.27 -5.74
N GLU A 109 13.11 0.68 -5.05
CA GLU A 109 13.47 2.10 -4.87
C GLU A 109 13.86 2.77 -6.19
N MET A 110 14.46 2.02 -7.11
CA MET A 110 14.81 2.52 -8.44
C MET A 110 13.57 2.90 -9.26
N LEU A 111 12.45 2.19 -9.07
CA LEU A 111 11.19 2.57 -9.70
C LEU A 111 10.71 3.91 -9.14
N LEU A 112 10.74 4.08 -7.82
CA LEU A 112 10.33 5.34 -7.19
C LEU A 112 11.13 6.53 -7.71
N ILE A 113 12.46 6.40 -7.82
CA ILE A 113 13.32 7.45 -8.38
C ILE A 113 12.91 7.81 -9.81
N LYS A 114 12.63 6.81 -10.65
CA LYS A 114 12.16 7.05 -12.03
C LYS A 114 10.82 7.79 -12.06
N LEU A 115 9.86 7.38 -11.23
CA LEU A 115 8.53 8.01 -11.16
C LEU A 115 8.61 9.45 -10.65
N ILE A 116 9.45 9.73 -9.64
CA ILE A 116 9.70 11.09 -9.15
C ILE A 116 10.39 11.94 -10.23
N ALA A 117 11.36 11.37 -10.95
CA ALA A 117 12.07 12.07 -12.02
C ALA A 117 11.12 12.47 -13.17
N LEU A 118 10.10 11.66 -13.48
CA LEU A 118 9.06 12.01 -14.46
C LEU A 118 8.24 13.23 -14.07
N LEU A 119 8.09 13.51 -12.77
CA LEU A 119 7.43 14.73 -12.27
C LEU A 119 8.35 15.96 -12.28
N GLY A 120 9.66 15.79 -12.43
CA GLY A 120 10.64 16.87 -12.24
C GLY A 120 10.73 17.38 -10.80
N ALA A 121 10.23 16.61 -9.82
CA ALA A 121 10.25 16.98 -8.40
C ALA A 121 11.56 16.54 -7.72
N VAL A 122 12.11 17.37 -6.83
CA VAL A 122 13.38 17.08 -6.13
C VAL A 122 13.19 16.95 -4.62
N THR A 123 12.40 17.84 -4.00
CA THR A 123 12.27 17.92 -2.53
C THR A 123 10.83 17.70 -2.07
N SER A 124 9.89 18.44 -2.66
CA SER A 124 8.45 18.32 -2.43
C SER A 124 7.76 17.74 -3.67
N ILE A 125 6.95 16.73 -3.45
CA ILE A 125 6.22 16.04 -4.50
C ILE A 125 4.73 16.34 -4.31
N ASN A 126 4.06 16.81 -5.36
CA ASN A 126 2.61 16.89 -5.35
C ASN A 126 2.06 15.45 -5.35
N TRP A 127 1.39 15.09 -4.26
CA TRP A 127 0.96 13.72 -4.01
C TRP A 127 -0.01 13.23 -5.09
N VAL A 128 -0.98 14.06 -5.44
CA VAL A 128 -1.97 13.69 -6.46
C VAL A 128 -1.26 13.47 -7.78
N GLN A 129 -0.44 14.40 -8.28
CA GLN A 129 0.34 14.24 -9.51
C GLN A 129 1.18 12.95 -9.53
N PHE A 130 1.81 12.60 -8.41
CA PHE A 130 2.55 11.35 -8.29
C PHE A 130 1.68 10.10 -8.43
N VAL A 131 0.48 10.09 -7.86
CA VAL A 131 -0.49 9.00 -8.04
C VAL A 131 -0.84 8.81 -9.52
N GLY A 132 -1.00 9.88 -10.28
CA GLY A 132 -1.30 9.80 -11.72
C GLY A 132 -0.13 9.30 -12.56
N VAL A 133 1.11 9.67 -12.21
CA VAL A 133 2.30 9.08 -12.83
C VAL A 133 2.37 7.58 -12.54
N CYS A 134 2.05 7.16 -11.31
CA CYS A 134 1.95 5.74 -10.97
C CYS A 134 0.84 5.03 -11.77
N ALA A 135 -0.34 5.65 -11.89
CA ALA A 135 -1.46 5.11 -12.66
C ALA A 135 -1.12 4.99 -14.16
N GLY A 136 -0.41 5.98 -14.70
CA GLY A 136 0.08 5.98 -16.07
C GLY A 136 1.20 4.96 -16.32
N PHE A 137 2.01 4.66 -15.31
CA PHE A 137 3.01 3.58 -15.38
C PHE A 137 2.37 2.19 -15.37
N ILE A 138 1.29 2.02 -14.59
CA ILE A 138 0.52 0.76 -14.50
C ILE A 138 -0.30 0.52 -15.78
N SER A 139 -0.80 1.57 -16.41
CA SER A 139 -1.74 1.48 -17.54
C SER A 139 -1.03 1.55 -18.89
N ASN A 140 -1.60 0.91 -19.91
CA ASN A 140 -1.01 0.90 -21.26
C ASN A 140 -1.54 2.02 -22.17
N THR A 141 -2.69 2.60 -21.83
CA THR A 141 -3.36 3.64 -22.63
C THR A 141 -3.90 4.74 -21.75
N LEU A 142 -4.04 5.95 -22.30
CA LEU A 142 -4.61 7.09 -21.59
C LEU A 142 -6.01 6.78 -21.03
N SER A 143 -6.86 6.09 -21.80
CA SER A 143 -8.21 5.72 -21.36
C SER A 143 -8.18 4.80 -20.14
N GLN A 144 -7.28 3.80 -20.12
CA GLN A 144 -7.10 2.92 -18.97
C GLN A 144 -6.55 3.67 -17.75
N THR A 145 -5.58 4.57 -17.97
CA THR A 145 -5.07 5.45 -16.90
C THR A 145 -6.20 6.25 -16.28
N MET A 146 -7.10 6.78 -17.11
CA MET A 146 -8.19 7.62 -16.64
C MET A 146 -9.23 6.83 -15.83
N ILE A 147 -9.55 5.61 -16.27
CA ILE A 147 -10.40 4.68 -15.52
C ILE A 147 -9.75 4.34 -14.17
N LEU A 148 -8.46 3.98 -14.18
CA LEU A 148 -7.72 3.63 -12.97
C LEU A 148 -7.66 4.78 -11.97
N ILE A 149 -7.42 6.01 -12.44
CA ILE A 149 -7.46 7.19 -11.56
C ILE A 149 -8.86 7.35 -10.95
N CYS A 150 -9.93 7.14 -11.72
CA CYS A 150 -11.29 7.19 -11.17
C CYS A 150 -11.53 6.13 -10.09
N GLU A 151 -11.07 4.90 -10.30
CA GLU A 151 -11.15 3.81 -9.32
C GLU A 151 -10.31 4.09 -8.06
N LEU A 152 -9.15 4.72 -8.22
CA LEU A 152 -8.28 5.09 -7.11
C LEU A 152 -8.86 6.21 -6.24
N PHE A 153 -9.52 7.20 -6.84
CA PHE A 153 -10.06 8.35 -6.09
C PHE A 153 -11.52 8.18 -5.65
N THR A 154 -12.28 7.25 -6.21
CA THR A 154 -13.67 6.97 -5.77
C THR A 154 -13.74 6.54 -4.30
N GLU A 155 -14.88 6.85 -3.69
CA GLU A 155 -15.29 6.38 -2.36
C GLU A 155 -16.23 5.18 -2.44
N GLU A 156 -16.65 4.82 -3.66
CA GLU A 156 -17.43 3.60 -3.86
C GLU A 156 -16.60 2.36 -3.50
N PRO A 157 -17.26 1.30 -3.00
CA PRO A 157 -16.58 0.03 -2.79
C PRO A 157 -16.08 -0.54 -4.13
N GLU A 158 -15.00 -1.33 -4.07
CA GLU A 158 -14.51 -2.08 -5.24
C GLU A 158 -15.64 -2.90 -5.89
N GLY A 159 -15.78 -2.77 -7.21
CA GLY A 159 -16.90 -3.34 -7.99
C GLY A 159 -18.05 -2.35 -8.25
N GLY A 160 -17.97 -1.12 -7.73
CA GLY A 160 -18.84 0.00 -8.10
C GLY A 160 -18.57 0.56 -9.50
N MET A 161 -19.25 1.65 -9.85
CA MET A 161 -19.06 2.33 -11.15
C MET A 161 -17.86 3.28 -11.13
N ALA A 162 -17.15 3.37 -10.01
CA ALA A 162 -16.05 4.30 -9.77
C ALA A 162 -16.48 5.77 -9.93
N THR A 163 -17.70 6.08 -9.49
CA THR A 163 -18.24 7.44 -9.60
C THR A 163 -17.41 8.40 -8.75
N ILE A 164 -17.04 9.55 -9.35
CA ILE A 164 -16.37 10.64 -8.64
C ILE A 164 -17.23 11.91 -8.80
N PRO A 165 -17.51 12.65 -7.71
CA PRO A 165 -18.16 13.95 -7.81
C PRO A 165 -17.39 14.88 -8.76
N PHE A 166 -18.09 15.57 -9.65
CA PHE A 166 -17.45 16.43 -10.67
C PHE A 166 -16.47 17.45 -10.07
N CYS A 167 -16.76 18.01 -8.90
CA CYS A 167 -15.87 18.92 -8.20
C CYS A 167 -14.52 18.26 -7.87
N ASN A 168 -14.53 17.02 -7.42
CA ASN A 168 -13.32 16.25 -7.10
C ASN A 168 -12.60 15.82 -8.37
N PHE A 169 -13.34 15.45 -9.42
CA PHE A 169 -12.76 15.15 -10.73
C PHE A 169 -12.00 16.37 -11.26
N LYS A 170 -12.65 17.54 -11.32
CA LYS A 170 -12.00 18.77 -11.79
C LYS A 170 -10.78 19.15 -10.94
N LYS A 171 -10.88 19.04 -9.61
CA LYS A 171 -9.77 19.44 -8.71
C LYS A 171 -8.56 18.51 -8.84
N ASN A 172 -8.77 17.20 -8.92
CA ASN A 172 -7.69 16.21 -8.93
C ASN A 172 -7.18 15.90 -10.33
N ILE A 173 -8.08 15.83 -11.32
CA ILE A 173 -7.76 15.27 -12.63
C ILE A 173 -7.28 16.31 -13.62
N THR A 174 -7.76 17.54 -13.52
CA THR A 174 -7.27 18.62 -14.40
C THR A 174 -5.81 18.98 -14.12
N ASN A 175 -5.34 18.80 -12.88
CA ASN A 175 -3.94 19.04 -12.48
C ASN A 175 -2.97 17.91 -12.90
N PHE A 176 -3.46 16.81 -13.50
CA PHE A 176 -2.61 15.72 -14.00
C PHE A 176 -2.01 15.97 -15.38
N PHE A 177 -2.72 16.72 -16.22
CA PHE A 177 -2.43 16.83 -17.66
C PHE A 177 -2.07 18.25 -18.11
N ILE A 178 -2.00 19.20 -17.18
CA ILE A 178 -1.61 20.60 -17.39
C ILE A 178 -0.44 20.91 -16.48
#